data_AF-A0ABD3MTI5-F1
#
_entry.id   AF-A0ABD3MTI5-F1
#
_cell.length_a   1.000
_cell.length_b   1.000
_cell.length_c   1.000
_cell.angle_alpha   90.00
_cell.angle_beta   90.00
_cell.angle_gamma   90.00
#
_symmetry.space_group_name_H-M   'P 1'
#
loop_
_entity.id
_entity.type
_entity.pdbx_description
1 polymer ?
#
loop_
_entity_poly.entity_id
_entity_poly.type
_entity_poly.pdbx_seq_one_letter_code
_entity_poly.pdbx_strand_id
1 'polypeptide(L)'
;MMTPDAKTARIPAPGAAKIDAGSIALPFRTEVREQVNRLRDAGIDPPLLVGLLANSDPSAKKYAEWTGRACMADGIRYELRTVDDPIDVESALRDANDDPRVHGIIVYYPIFGQVESYSGESQDDYLRDTVSHRCDVEGLCHEYRSNLYRNIRYVDHPSNAKKCVLPCTALSVVKILESMPTCYDKSRPIGRHMEGRTVTIINRSEVVGRPLAAMLANDGADVYSIDIDSIYLFRGGKLHKAEGETPESCVRKSNVVVTGVPTKNYRLPSEWIQPHTTVVNVASFKNVNEDEILQIEGVQYVPMVGKVTVAMLERNLMRLFYNFHHPDRQFEDRLRVAASQVPQPAPWYGSVVQLYTALAATAILGMMLTRSK
;
A
#
# COMPACT_ATOMS: atom_id res chain seq x y z
N MET A 1 -47.43 9.10 -14.68
CA MET A 1 -46.51 8.84 -13.55
C MET A 1 -45.76 7.56 -13.85
N MET A 2 -44.54 7.66 -14.38
CA MET A 2 -43.64 6.50 -14.48
C MET A 2 -42.92 6.37 -13.14
N THR A 3 -43.08 5.22 -12.49
CA THR A 3 -42.31 4.83 -11.32
C THR A 3 -40.83 4.69 -11.70
N PRO A 4 -39.87 5.11 -10.84
CA PRO A 4 -38.47 4.84 -11.09
C PRO A 4 -38.23 3.33 -10.95
N ASP A 5 -37.68 2.71 -11.99
CA ASP A 5 -37.24 1.32 -11.97
C ASP A 5 -36.27 1.10 -10.80
N ALA A 6 -36.70 0.30 -9.83
CA ALA A 6 -35.82 -0.22 -8.80
C ALA A 6 -34.76 -1.08 -9.51
N LYS A 7 -33.50 -0.64 -9.51
CA LYS A 7 -32.36 -1.47 -9.93
C LYS A 7 -32.33 -2.73 -9.05
N THR A 8 -32.91 -3.83 -9.53
CA THR A 8 -32.70 -5.16 -8.96
C THR A 8 -31.21 -5.47 -9.08
N ALA A 9 -30.51 -5.48 -7.95
CA ALA A 9 -29.11 -5.89 -7.88
C ALA A 9 -29.00 -7.32 -8.43
N ARG A 10 -28.26 -7.48 -9.53
CA ARG A 10 -28.02 -8.81 -10.12
C ARG A 10 -27.18 -9.63 -9.15
N ILE A 11 -27.55 -10.88 -8.98
CA ILE A 11 -26.75 -11.83 -8.21
C ILE A 11 -25.40 -11.99 -8.93
N PRO A 12 -24.25 -11.86 -8.24
CA PRO A 12 -22.95 -12.10 -8.85
C PRO A 12 -22.82 -13.52 -9.41
N ALA A 13 -21.99 -13.69 -10.43
CA ALA A 13 -21.66 -15.00 -10.96
C ALA A 13 -20.98 -15.89 -9.90
N PRO A 14 -21.03 -17.23 -10.04
CA PRO A 14 -20.37 -18.12 -9.11
C PRO A 14 -18.89 -17.75 -8.87
N GLY A 15 -18.51 -17.62 -7.60
CA GLY A 15 -17.15 -17.25 -7.19
C GLY A 15 -16.76 -15.79 -7.45
N ALA A 16 -17.62 -14.97 -8.07
CA ALA A 16 -17.36 -13.54 -8.24
C ALA A 16 -17.57 -12.80 -6.92
N ALA A 17 -16.64 -11.94 -6.54
CA ALA A 17 -16.71 -11.19 -5.30
C ALA A 17 -16.15 -9.79 -5.42
N LYS A 18 -16.82 -8.85 -4.74
CA LYS A 18 -16.29 -7.51 -4.48
C LYS A 18 -15.51 -7.54 -3.18
N ILE A 19 -14.28 -7.04 -3.22
CA ILE A 19 -13.37 -7.07 -2.08
C ILE A 19 -13.32 -5.70 -1.40
N ASP A 20 -13.54 -5.67 -0.09
CA ASP A 20 -13.39 -4.46 0.72
C ASP A 20 -11.92 -4.25 1.10
N ALA A 21 -11.32 -3.21 0.52
CA ALA A 21 -9.96 -2.79 0.88
C ALA A 21 -9.83 -2.38 2.37
N GLY A 22 -10.94 -2.11 3.06
CA GLY A 22 -10.95 -1.82 4.50
C GLY A 22 -10.49 -2.99 5.37
N SER A 23 -10.92 -4.21 5.06
CA SER A 23 -10.49 -5.41 5.80
C SER A 23 -9.00 -5.70 5.58
N ILE A 24 -8.49 -5.41 4.37
CA ILE A 24 -7.08 -5.54 4.02
C ILE A 24 -6.23 -4.48 4.75
N ALA A 25 -6.74 -3.26 4.93
CA ALA A 25 -6.03 -2.19 5.62
C ALA A 25 -5.92 -2.42 7.15
N LEU A 26 -6.88 -3.11 7.76
CA LEU A 26 -7.02 -3.21 9.21
C LEU A 26 -5.79 -3.82 9.93
N PRO A 27 -5.17 -4.93 9.47
CA PRO A 27 -3.97 -5.46 10.11
C PRO A 27 -2.81 -4.45 10.13
N PHE A 28 -2.63 -3.71 9.04
CA PHE A 28 -1.57 -2.71 8.92
C PHE A 28 -1.79 -1.52 9.85
N ARG A 29 -3.03 -1.03 9.94
CA ARG A 29 -3.39 0.05 10.88
C ARG A 29 -3.25 -0.39 12.34
N THR A 30 -3.49 -1.67 12.62
CA THR A 30 -3.27 -2.25 13.95
C THR A 30 -1.78 -2.29 14.30
N GLU A 31 -0.93 -2.75 13.37
CA GLU A 31 0.54 -2.72 13.49
C GLU A 31 1.04 -1.28 13.77
N VAL A 32 0.54 -0.29 13.03
CA VAL A 32 0.89 1.13 13.24
C VAL A 32 0.48 1.61 14.64
N ARG A 33 -0.77 1.34 15.06
CA ARG A 33 -1.25 1.71 16.40
C ARG A 33 -0.40 1.13 17.51
N GLU A 34 -0.01 -0.13 17.39
CA GLU A 34 0.90 -0.77 18.35
C GLU A 34 2.26 -0.08 18.41
N GLN A 35 2.84 0.29 17.27
CA GLN A 35 4.12 1.02 17.24
C GLN A 35 3.99 2.41 17.85
N VAL A 36 2.91 3.14 17.55
CA VAL A 36 2.62 4.46 18.13
C VAL A 36 2.46 4.36 19.65
N ASN A 37 1.74 3.35 20.14
CA ASN A 37 1.58 3.14 21.58
C ASN A 37 2.93 2.87 22.26
N ARG A 38 3.82 2.07 21.65
CA ARG A 38 5.18 1.86 22.18
C ARG A 38 5.99 3.15 22.27
N LEU A 39 5.84 4.07 21.31
CA LEU A 39 6.49 5.38 21.39
C LEU A 39 5.96 6.17 22.60
N ARG A 40 4.64 6.19 22.78
CA ARG A 40 4.00 6.88 23.92
C ARG A 40 4.44 6.30 25.26
N ASP A 41 4.47 4.98 25.39
CA ASP A 41 4.91 4.28 26.60
C ASP A 41 6.39 4.59 26.93
N ALA A 42 7.20 4.81 25.91
CA ALA A 42 8.60 5.24 26.04
C ALA A 42 8.77 6.77 26.23
N GLY A 43 7.69 7.53 26.38
CA GLY A 43 7.72 8.98 26.57
C GLY A 43 8.14 9.76 25.32
N ILE A 44 7.92 9.19 24.13
CA ILE A 44 8.26 9.79 22.84
C ILE A 44 6.96 10.18 22.13
N ASP A 45 6.92 11.40 21.61
CA ASP A 45 5.79 11.87 20.83
C ASP A 45 5.59 11.03 19.56
N PRO A 46 4.33 10.70 19.20
CA PRO A 46 4.03 10.09 17.91
C PRO A 46 4.55 10.95 16.74
N PRO A 47 4.89 10.34 15.59
CA PRO A 47 5.36 11.09 14.44
C PRO A 47 4.30 12.10 13.97
N LEU A 48 4.79 13.20 13.41
CA LEU A 48 3.98 14.26 12.80
C LEU A 48 4.05 14.12 11.27
N LEU A 49 2.88 13.94 10.66
CA LEU A 49 2.66 14.02 9.23
C LEU A 49 2.12 15.41 8.86
N VAL A 50 2.83 16.11 7.98
CA VAL A 50 2.37 17.37 7.37
C VAL A 50 1.78 17.09 5.99
N GLY A 51 0.54 17.51 5.77
CA GLY A 51 -0.09 17.52 4.46
C GLY A 51 0.00 18.90 3.83
N LEU A 52 0.50 19.00 2.59
CA LEU A 52 0.55 20.23 1.82
C LEU A 52 -0.55 20.21 0.75
N LEU A 53 -1.54 21.10 0.91
CA LEU A 53 -2.64 21.28 -0.02
C LEU A 53 -2.57 22.66 -0.68
N ALA A 54 -2.28 22.70 -1.97
CA ALA A 54 -2.11 23.93 -2.75
C ALA A 54 -3.01 23.98 -3.98
N ASN A 55 -4.15 23.29 -3.95
CA ASN A 55 -5.15 23.33 -5.01
C ASN A 55 -6.57 23.52 -4.44
N SER A 56 -7.47 23.95 -5.31
CA SER A 56 -8.88 24.21 -4.97
C SER A 56 -9.80 23.03 -5.28
N ASP A 57 -9.27 21.84 -5.62
CA ASP A 57 -10.09 20.66 -5.93
C ASP A 57 -10.79 20.16 -4.65
N PRO A 58 -12.14 20.18 -4.60
CA PRO A 58 -12.88 19.65 -3.45
C PRO A 58 -12.57 18.18 -3.14
N SER A 59 -12.16 17.41 -4.14
CA SER A 59 -11.78 16.01 -4.01
C SER A 59 -10.45 15.86 -3.27
N ALA A 60 -9.46 16.67 -3.62
CA ALA A 60 -8.16 16.71 -2.95
C ALA A 60 -8.31 17.16 -1.49
N LYS A 61 -9.10 18.21 -1.23
CA LYS A 61 -9.40 18.65 0.15
C LYS A 61 -10.04 17.55 0.99
N LYS A 62 -11.07 16.88 0.46
CA LYS A 62 -11.72 15.75 1.14
C LYS A 62 -10.74 14.61 1.40
N TYR A 63 -9.88 14.29 0.45
CA TYR A 63 -8.85 13.27 0.61
C TYR A 63 -7.87 13.66 1.72
N ALA A 64 -7.41 14.92 1.77
CA ALA A 64 -6.54 15.42 2.83
C ALA A 64 -7.18 15.35 4.23
N GLU A 65 -8.46 15.70 4.34
CA GLU A 65 -9.23 15.54 5.59
C GLU A 65 -9.38 14.06 5.99
N TRP A 66 -9.56 13.16 5.01
CA TRP A 66 -9.68 11.73 5.26
C TRP A 66 -8.37 11.11 5.73
N THR A 67 -7.26 11.46 5.09
CA THR A 67 -5.90 11.08 5.53
C THR A 67 -5.66 11.55 6.96
N GLY A 68 -5.95 12.82 7.26
CA GLY A 68 -5.80 13.35 8.62
C GLY A 68 -6.63 12.62 9.66
N ARG A 69 -7.90 12.33 9.37
CA ARG A 69 -8.78 11.56 10.27
C ARG A 69 -8.28 10.14 10.50
N ALA A 70 -7.75 9.48 9.48
CA ALA A 70 -7.18 8.13 9.61
C ALA A 70 -5.94 8.15 10.50
N CYS A 71 -4.98 9.03 10.21
CA CYS A 71 -3.74 9.15 10.98
C CYS A 71 -4.02 9.46 12.45
N MET A 72 -4.90 10.43 12.73
CA MET A 72 -5.28 10.76 14.12
C MET A 72 -5.96 9.58 14.83
N ALA A 73 -6.80 8.82 14.12
CA ALA A 73 -7.44 7.62 14.69
C ALA A 73 -6.44 6.52 15.04
N ASP A 74 -5.31 6.44 14.31
CA ASP A 74 -4.22 5.52 14.57
C ASP A 74 -3.14 6.10 15.52
N GLY A 75 -3.38 7.31 16.05
CA GLY A 75 -2.55 7.96 17.06
C GLY A 75 -1.37 8.76 16.52
N ILE A 76 -1.25 8.90 15.21
CA ILE A 76 -0.27 9.75 14.51
C ILE A 76 -0.73 11.21 14.59
N ARG A 77 0.21 12.14 14.75
CA ARG A 77 -0.08 13.58 14.68
C ARG A 77 -0.22 14.01 13.23
N TYR A 78 -1.20 14.84 12.92
CA TYR A 78 -1.44 15.34 11.57
C TYR A 78 -1.63 16.85 11.56
N GLU A 79 -0.99 17.52 10.60
CA GLU A 79 -1.12 18.95 10.35
C GLU A 79 -1.38 19.18 8.87
N LEU A 80 -2.50 19.83 8.53
CA LEU A 80 -2.79 20.23 7.16
C LEU A 80 -2.38 21.70 6.96
N ARG A 81 -1.36 21.92 6.12
CA ARG A 81 -0.94 23.24 5.66
C ARG A 81 -1.59 23.52 4.31
N THR A 82 -2.52 24.47 4.29
CA THR A 82 -3.12 24.96 3.04
C THR A 82 -2.33 26.14 2.53
N VAL A 83 -2.00 26.13 1.25
CA VAL A 83 -1.31 27.20 0.55
C VAL A 83 -2.30 27.80 -0.45
N ASP A 84 -2.59 29.09 -0.30
CA ASP A 84 -3.61 29.77 -1.11
C ASP A 84 -3.12 30.02 -2.54
N ASP A 85 -1.86 30.46 -2.70
CA ASP A 85 -1.22 30.63 -4.01
C ASP A 85 -0.33 29.42 -4.31
N PRO A 86 -0.60 28.65 -5.39
CA PRO A 86 0.26 27.55 -5.81
C PRO A 86 1.74 27.90 -5.89
N ILE A 87 2.09 29.14 -6.26
CA ILE A 87 3.49 29.60 -6.38
C ILE A 87 4.25 29.48 -5.04
N ASP A 88 3.58 29.64 -3.91
CA ASP A 88 4.20 29.62 -2.58
C ASP A 88 4.42 28.20 -2.05
N VAL A 89 3.91 27.16 -2.73
CA VAL A 89 3.96 25.78 -2.24
C VAL A 89 5.40 25.26 -2.10
N GLU A 90 6.32 25.74 -2.94
CA GLU A 90 7.73 25.36 -2.84
C GLU A 90 8.35 25.89 -1.54
N SER A 91 8.02 27.12 -1.14
CA SER A 91 8.49 27.69 0.12
C SER A 91 7.92 26.91 1.31
N ALA A 92 6.61 26.63 1.28
CA ALA A 92 5.96 25.84 2.32
C ALA A 92 6.55 24.41 2.43
N LEU A 93 6.95 23.81 1.30
CA LEU A 93 7.62 22.52 1.27
C LEU A 93 9.03 22.59 1.87
N ARG A 94 9.81 23.63 1.56
CA ARG A 94 11.13 23.86 2.16
C ARG A 94 11.02 24.03 3.68
N ASP A 95 10.08 24.85 4.14
CA ASP A 95 9.82 25.04 5.57
C ASP A 95 9.41 23.73 6.26
N ALA A 96 8.65 22.87 5.59
CA ALA A 96 8.29 21.55 6.11
C ALA A 96 9.47 20.56 6.13
N ASN A 97 10.35 20.60 5.13
CA ASN A 97 11.55 19.77 5.07
C ASN A 97 12.55 20.12 6.19
N ASP A 98 12.66 21.40 6.53
CA ASP A 98 13.65 21.90 7.50
C ASP A 98 13.13 21.90 8.96
N ASP A 99 11.82 21.74 9.19
CA ASP A 99 11.23 21.70 10.53
C ASP A 99 11.55 20.36 11.23
N PRO A 100 12.35 20.36 12.31
CA PRO A 100 12.75 19.13 13.02
C PRO A 100 11.57 18.42 13.72
N ARG A 101 10.40 19.07 13.80
CA ARG A 101 9.17 18.46 14.34
C ARG A 101 8.43 17.66 13.28
N VAL A 102 8.74 17.84 11.99
CA VAL A 102 8.08 17.17 10.87
C VAL A 102 8.80 15.87 10.55
N HIS A 103 8.05 14.77 10.60
CA HIS A 103 8.58 13.42 10.43
C HIS A 103 8.17 12.81 9.10
N GLY A 104 7.14 13.38 8.47
CA GLY A 104 6.66 13.00 7.15
C GLY A 104 5.88 14.11 6.47
N ILE A 105 5.91 14.12 5.14
CA ILE A 105 5.28 15.08 4.25
C ILE A 105 4.51 14.32 3.16
N ILE A 106 3.23 14.68 2.99
CA ILE A 106 2.40 14.28 1.84
C ILE A 106 2.01 15.53 1.05
N VAL A 107 2.12 15.48 -0.27
CA VAL A 107 1.74 16.59 -1.16
C VAL A 107 0.50 16.19 -1.95
N TYR A 108 -0.55 17.00 -1.91
CA TYR A 108 -1.81 16.68 -2.60
C TYR A 108 -1.82 17.22 -4.03
N TYR A 109 -1.40 16.37 -4.97
CA TYR A 109 -1.40 16.62 -6.42
C TYR A 109 -2.81 16.47 -7.05
N PRO A 110 -3.03 17.04 -8.26
CA PRO A 110 -2.15 17.96 -8.98
C PRO A 110 -2.20 19.38 -8.39
N ILE A 111 -1.10 20.13 -8.44
CA ILE A 111 -1.05 21.53 -7.98
C ILE A 111 -1.05 22.47 -9.18
N PHE A 112 -0.10 22.29 -10.09
CA PHE A 112 0.04 23.13 -11.29
C PHE A 112 -0.58 22.51 -12.55
N GLY A 113 -1.04 21.26 -12.47
CA GLY A 113 -1.60 20.55 -13.64
C GLY A 113 -0.52 20.17 -14.66
N GLN A 114 -0.90 20.05 -15.93
CA GLN A 114 0.01 19.70 -17.03
C GLN A 114 0.62 20.97 -17.67
N VAL A 115 1.26 21.81 -16.85
CA VAL A 115 1.96 23.00 -17.32
C VAL A 115 3.45 22.72 -17.32
N GLU A 116 4.11 23.00 -18.45
CA GLU A 116 5.57 22.87 -18.59
C GLU A 116 6.27 23.72 -17.53
N SER A 117 7.31 23.14 -16.91
CA SER A 117 8.12 23.83 -15.90
C SER A 117 9.51 24.13 -16.44
N TYR A 118 10.13 25.19 -15.92
CA TYR A 118 11.53 25.48 -16.22
C TYR A 118 12.47 24.33 -15.82
N SER A 119 12.08 23.52 -14.84
CA SER A 119 12.85 22.39 -14.30
C SER A 119 12.52 21.02 -14.93
N GLY A 120 11.62 20.94 -15.91
CA GLY A 120 11.28 19.68 -16.59
C GLY A 120 9.84 19.60 -17.10
N GLU A 121 9.33 18.37 -17.23
CA GLU A 121 8.01 18.08 -17.84
C GLU A 121 6.84 18.68 -17.05
N SER A 122 6.91 18.73 -15.71
CA SER A 122 5.90 19.41 -14.89
C SER A 122 6.47 20.00 -13.60
N GLN A 123 5.86 21.09 -13.10
CA GLN A 123 6.22 21.69 -11.81
C GLN A 123 5.89 20.74 -10.64
N ASP A 124 4.85 19.93 -10.78
CA ASP A 124 4.46 18.92 -9.80
C ASP A 124 5.55 17.83 -9.65
N ASP A 125 6.19 17.41 -10.74
CA ASP A 125 7.32 16.48 -10.72
C ASP A 125 8.54 17.07 -10.01
N TYR A 126 8.83 18.35 -10.23
CA TYR A 126 9.89 19.07 -9.52
C TYR A 126 9.62 19.13 -8.01
N LEU A 127 8.39 19.49 -7.61
CA LEU A 127 8.00 19.53 -6.21
C LEU A 127 8.11 18.15 -5.55
N ARG A 128 7.66 17.11 -6.23
CA ARG A 128 7.77 15.72 -5.78
C ARG A 128 9.22 15.33 -5.49
N ASP A 129 10.14 15.72 -6.36
CA ASP A 129 11.56 15.41 -6.20
C ASP A 129 12.27 16.34 -5.20
N THR A 130 11.61 17.44 -4.79
CA THR A 130 12.07 18.37 -3.73
C THR A 130 11.67 17.90 -2.32
N VAL A 131 10.71 16.98 -2.18
CA VAL A 131 10.40 16.38 -0.88
C VAL A 131 11.63 15.59 -0.39
N SER A 132 12.10 15.91 0.82
CA SER A 132 13.26 15.24 1.41
C SER A 132 12.99 13.74 1.55
N HIS A 133 13.93 12.89 1.14
CA HIS A 133 13.81 11.44 1.34
C HIS A 133 13.59 11.08 2.82
N ARG A 134 14.04 11.92 3.76
CA ARG A 134 13.86 11.67 5.21
C ARG A 134 12.41 11.83 5.65
N CYS A 135 11.59 12.53 4.88
CA CYS A 135 10.21 12.87 5.21
C CYS A 135 9.21 12.46 4.11
N ASP A 136 9.63 11.94 2.97
CA ASP A 136 8.74 11.53 1.88
C ASP A 136 7.97 10.23 2.20
N VAL A 137 6.80 10.36 2.82
CA VAL A 137 5.96 9.21 3.22
C VAL A 137 5.32 8.51 2.03
N GLU A 138 5.23 9.19 0.88
CA GLU A 138 4.67 8.61 -0.32
C GLU A 138 5.70 7.77 -1.07
N GLY A 139 7.01 7.98 -0.83
CA GLY A 139 8.10 7.24 -1.46
C GLY A 139 8.29 7.61 -2.93
N LEU A 140 7.98 8.86 -3.28
CA LEU A 140 7.88 9.38 -4.63
C LEU A 140 9.10 10.21 -5.07
N CYS A 141 9.98 10.63 -4.17
CA CYS A 141 11.18 11.36 -4.52
C CYS A 141 12.10 10.52 -5.42
N HIS A 142 12.96 11.21 -6.17
CA HIS A 142 13.87 10.57 -7.13
C HIS A 142 14.69 9.44 -6.50
N GLU A 143 15.18 9.63 -5.27
CA GLU A 143 16.01 8.63 -4.57
C GLU A 143 15.27 7.31 -4.35
N TYR A 144 14.05 7.35 -3.82
CA TYR A 144 13.26 6.13 -3.58
C TYR A 144 12.81 5.45 -4.87
N ARG A 145 12.39 6.22 -5.87
CA ARG A 145 12.04 5.66 -7.20
C ARG A 145 13.26 5.00 -7.86
N SER A 146 14.41 5.66 -7.87
CA SER A 146 15.65 5.13 -8.44
C SER A 146 16.10 3.85 -7.72
N ASN A 147 16.06 3.85 -6.38
CA ASN A 147 16.38 2.67 -5.58
C ASN A 147 15.42 1.50 -5.85
N LEU A 148 14.12 1.78 -6.00
CA LEU A 148 13.14 0.76 -6.39
C LEU A 148 13.49 0.10 -7.72
N TYR A 149 13.76 0.90 -8.78
CA TYR A 149 14.06 0.36 -10.10
C TYR A 149 15.39 -0.40 -10.18
N ARG A 150 16.34 -0.09 -9.30
CA ARG A 150 17.64 -0.76 -9.17
C ARG A 150 17.64 -1.90 -8.14
N ASN A 151 16.49 -2.21 -7.55
CA ASN A 151 16.31 -3.19 -6.48
C ASN A 151 17.21 -2.95 -5.25
N ILE A 152 17.57 -1.68 -5.00
CA ILE A 152 18.33 -1.26 -3.82
C ILE A 152 17.39 -1.19 -2.62
N ARG A 153 17.72 -1.94 -1.56
CA ARG A 153 16.83 -2.13 -0.40
C ARG A 153 17.08 -1.17 0.76
N TYR A 154 18.25 -0.54 0.79
CA TYR A 154 18.69 0.32 1.88
C TYR A 154 19.24 1.63 1.33
N VAL A 155 18.93 2.74 2.00
CA VAL A 155 19.44 4.07 1.61
C VAL A 155 20.85 4.33 2.14
N ASP A 156 21.27 3.63 3.18
CA ASP A 156 22.51 3.86 3.92
C ASP A 156 23.57 2.81 3.59
N HIS A 157 23.81 2.55 2.30
CA HIS A 157 24.89 1.65 1.92
C HIS A 157 26.25 2.21 2.38
N PRO A 158 27.15 1.40 2.99
CA PRO A 158 27.09 -0.05 3.17
C PRO A 158 26.52 -0.53 4.52
N SER A 159 26.12 0.35 5.45
CA SER A 159 25.62 -0.08 6.77
C SER A 159 24.33 -0.89 6.68
N ASN A 160 23.51 -0.67 5.65
CA ASN A 160 22.30 -1.43 5.36
C ASN A 160 21.34 -1.55 6.56
N ALA A 161 21.23 -0.48 7.36
CA ALA A 161 20.33 -0.43 8.52
C ALA A 161 19.00 0.24 8.18
N LYS A 162 18.98 1.17 7.21
CA LYS A 162 17.85 2.03 6.89
C LYS A 162 17.20 1.59 5.59
N LYS A 163 16.19 0.72 5.72
CA LYS A 163 15.43 0.23 4.56
C LYS A 163 14.71 1.37 3.85
N CYS A 164 14.74 1.37 2.51
CA CYS A 164 13.96 2.28 1.67
C CYS A 164 12.45 2.15 1.97
N VAL A 165 11.72 3.26 1.84
CA VAL A 165 10.27 3.21 1.65
C VAL A 165 9.96 2.98 0.17
N LEU A 166 8.72 2.58 -0.12
CA LEU A 166 8.25 2.31 -1.48
C LEU A 166 7.03 3.18 -1.78
N PRO A 167 6.77 3.51 -3.06
CA PRO A 167 5.57 4.24 -3.48
C PRO A 167 4.30 3.68 -2.85
N CYS A 168 3.65 4.43 -1.97
CA CYS A 168 2.62 3.87 -1.07
C CYS A 168 1.40 3.33 -1.82
N THR A 169 1.05 3.91 -2.98
CA THR A 169 -0.05 3.44 -3.84
C THR A 169 0.32 2.17 -4.62
N ALA A 170 1.54 2.07 -5.14
CA ALA A 170 1.99 0.82 -5.76
C ALA A 170 2.11 -0.30 -4.71
N LEU A 171 2.64 0.03 -3.52
CA LEU A 171 2.71 -0.88 -2.39
C LEU A 171 1.33 -1.33 -1.91
N SER A 172 0.33 -0.46 -1.93
CA SER A 172 -1.03 -0.81 -1.53
C SER A 172 -1.65 -1.86 -2.46
N VAL A 173 -1.44 -1.73 -3.77
CA VAL A 173 -1.85 -2.76 -4.74
C VAL A 173 -1.13 -4.08 -4.47
N VAL A 174 0.19 -4.05 -4.25
CA VAL A 174 0.95 -5.26 -3.89
C VAL A 174 0.39 -5.92 -2.63
N LYS A 175 0.07 -5.15 -1.58
CA LYS A 175 -0.52 -5.70 -0.35
C LYS A 175 -1.94 -6.22 -0.51
N ILE A 176 -2.72 -5.60 -1.39
CA ILE A 176 -4.03 -6.13 -1.79
C ILE A 176 -3.85 -7.47 -2.47
N LEU A 177 -3.00 -7.57 -3.49
CA LEU A 177 -2.74 -8.83 -4.20
C LEU A 177 -2.15 -9.90 -3.27
N GLU A 178 -1.27 -9.53 -2.35
CA GLU A 178 -0.68 -10.45 -1.35
C GLU A 178 -1.73 -11.05 -0.40
N SER A 179 -2.83 -10.33 -0.16
CA SER A 179 -3.96 -10.81 0.64
C SER A 179 -4.90 -11.74 -0.15
N MET A 180 -4.79 -11.77 -1.48
CA MET A 180 -5.60 -12.62 -2.34
C MET A 180 -4.94 -14.00 -2.52
N PRO A 181 -5.63 -15.10 -2.15
CA PRO A 181 -5.08 -16.45 -2.31
C PRO A 181 -4.73 -16.83 -3.75
N THR A 182 -5.40 -16.21 -4.73
CA THR A 182 -5.27 -16.50 -6.15
C THR A 182 -4.12 -15.76 -6.84
N CYS A 183 -3.53 -14.74 -6.18
CA CYS A 183 -2.49 -13.92 -6.80
C CYS A 183 -1.09 -14.37 -6.37
N TYR A 184 -0.83 -14.39 -5.06
CA TYR A 184 0.51 -14.62 -4.51
C TYR A 184 0.70 -16.07 -4.04
N ASP A 185 1.77 -16.72 -4.51
CA ASP A 185 2.22 -18.02 -4.01
C ASP A 185 3.33 -17.83 -2.95
N LYS A 186 2.91 -17.75 -1.68
CA LYS A 186 3.83 -17.57 -0.54
C LYS A 186 4.67 -18.81 -0.22
N SER A 187 4.45 -19.94 -0.92
CA SER A 187 5.33 -21.11 -0.79
C SER A 187 6.63 -20.95 -1.57
N ARG A 188 6.67 -20.01 -2.53
CA ARG A 188 7.87 -19.71 -3.32
C ARG A 188 8.85 -18.83 -2.55
N PRO A 189 10.13 -18.80 -2.97
CA PRO A 189 11.11 -17.87 -2.42
C PRO A 189 10.70 -16.41 -2.62
N ILE A 190 11.15 -15.54 -1.70
CA ILE A 190 11.01 -14.08 -1.81
C ILE A 190 11.55 -13.61 -3.17
N GLY A 191 10.80 -12.75 -3.86
CA GLY A 191 11.14 -12.28 -5.21
C GLY A 191 10.62 -13.19 -6.32
N ARG A 192 9.86 -14.25 -5.99
CA ARG A 192 9.23 -15.17 -6.94
C ARG A 192 7.78 -15.50 -6.60
N HIS A 193 7.13 -14.75 -5.70
CA HIS A 193 5.76 -15.08 -5.28
C HIS A 193 4.72 -14.88 -6.39
N MET A 194 5.03 -14.06 -7.40
CA MET A 194 4.17 -13.79 -8.55
C MET A 194 4.63 -14.55 -9.81
N GLU A 195 5.54 -15.52 -9.68
CA GLU A 195 6.00 -16.32 -10.80
C GLU A 195 4.85 -17.07 -11.48
N GLY A 196 4.78 -16.99 -12.81
CA GLY A 196 3.68 -17.57 -13.60
C GLY A 196 2.40 -16.72 -13.61
N ARG A 197 2.41 -15.53 -12.99
CA ARG A 197 1.33 -14.55 -13.10
C ARG A 197 1.58 -13.60 -14.27
N THR A 198 0.50 -13.24 -14.95
CA THR A 198 0.51 -12.25 -16.04
C THR A 198 -0.40 -11.11 -15.60
N VAL A 199 0.17 -9.91 -15.55
CA VAL A 199 -0.46 -8.71 -15.01
C VAL A 199 -0.56 -7.67 -16.11
N THR A 200 -1.73 -7.05 -16.28
CA THR A 200 -1.88 -5.86 -17.12
C THR A 200 -2.10 -4.63 -16.24
N ILE A 201 -1.29 -3.60 -16.42
CA ILE A 201 -1.43 -2.31 -15.76
C ILE A 201 -1.78 -1.25 -16.82
N ILE A 202 -2.98 -0.69 -16.72
CA ILE A 202 -3.49 0.38 -17.58
C ILE A 202 -3.26 1.71 -16.88
N ASN A 203 -1.99 2.11 -16.85
CA ASN A 203 -1.42 3.35 -16.33
C ASN A 203 0.11 3.16 -16.35
N ARG A 204 0.88 4.15 -16.81
CA ARG A 204 2.35 4.14 -16.74
C ARG A 204 2.93 5.41 -16.10
N SER A 205 2.18 6.04 -15.20
CA SER A 205 2.64 7.20 -14.43
C SER A 205 3.80 6.83 -13.50
N GLU A 206 4.63 7.82 -13.18
CA GLU A 206 5.71 7.70 -12.20
C GLU A 206 5.20 7.51 -10.75
N VAL A 207 3.93 7.84 -10.49
CA VAL A 207 3.32 7.74 -9.15
C VAL A 207 2.85 6.33 -8.83
N VAL A 208 2.28 5.62 -9.82
CA VAL A 208 1.66 4.30 -9.60
C VAL A 208 2.08 3.28 -10.64
N GLY A 209 1.86 3.56 -11.92
CA GLY A 209 1.96 2.57 -12.99
C GLY A 209 3.33 1.93 -13.13
N ARG A 210 4.38 2.74 -13.34
CA ARG A 210 5.76 2.25 -13.49
C ARG A 210 6.31 1.60 -12.22
N PRO A 211 6.17 2.21 -11.03
CA PRO A 211 6.60 1.56 -9.80
C PRO A 211 5.94 0.20 -9.58
N LEU A 212 4.62 0.11 -9.79
CA LEU A 212 3.89 -1.14 -9.64
C LEU A 212 4.36 -2.21 -10.64
N ALA A 213 4.57 -1.82 -11.90
CA ALA A 213 5.09 -2.73 -12.92
C ALA A 213 6.45 -3.29 -12.53
N ALA A 214 7.37 -2.44 -12.07
CA ALA A 214 8.68 -2.85 -11.60
C ALA A 214 8.60 -3.77 -10.36
N MET A 215 7.77 -3.42 -9.37
CA MET A 215 7.59 -4.21 -8.14
C MET A 215 7.09 -5.63 -8.43
N LEU A 216 6.07 -5.77 -9.29
CA LEU A 216 5.50 -7.07 -9.63
C LEU A 216 6.43 -7.89 -10.54
N ALA A 217 7.08 -7.26 -11.52
CA ALA A 217 8.04 -7.95 -12.38
C ALA A 217 9.28 -8.44 -11.62
N ASN A 218 9.72 -7.68 -10.61
CA ASN A 218 10.79 -8.08 -9.69
C ASN A 218 10.39 -9.23 -8.75
N ASP A 219 9.10 -9.49 -8.60
CA ASP A 219 8.56 -10.62 -7.82
C ASP A 219 8.18 -11.82 -8.70
N GLY A 220 8.59 -11.79 -9.97
CA GLY A 220 8.47 -12.91 -10.92
C GLY A 220 7.31 -12.82 -11.91
N ALA A 221 6.49 -11.78 -11.87
CA ALA A 221 5.37 -11.61 -12.80
C ALA A 221 5.84 -11.19 -14.21
N ASP A 222 5.03 -11.52 -15.21
CA ASP A 222 5.04 -10.87 -16.51
C ASP A 222 4.08 -9.71 -16.51
N VAL A 223 4.56 -8.47 -16.68
CA VAL A 223 3.72 -7.28 -16.53
C VAL A 223 3.63 -6.47 -17.81
N TYR A 224 2.45 -6.46 -18.44
CA TYR A 224 2.11 -5.55 -19.52
C TYR A 224 1.79 -4.17 -18.95
N SER A 225 2.66 -3.19 -19.19
CA SER A 225 2.47 -1.79 -18.82
C SER A 225 1.99 -0.99 -20.02
N ILE A 226 0.73 -0.57 -19.96
CA ILE A 226 0.04 0.16 -21.01
C ILE A 226 0.06 1.65 -20.68
N ASP A 227 0.37 2.43 -21.70
CA ASP A 227 0.28 3.88 -21.74
C ASP A 227 -0.47 4.31 -23.00
N ILE A 228 -0.68 5.61 -23.19
CA ILE A 228 -1.51 6.17 -24.27
C ILE A 228 -1.04 5.66 -25.65
N ASP A 229 0.27 5.70 -25.91
CA ASP A 229 0.83 5.46 -27.24
C ASP A 229 1.69 4.20 -27.35
N SER A 230 1.83 3.43 -26.27
CA SER A 230 2.74 2.27 -26.27
C SER A 230 2.49 1.27 -25.15
N ILE A 231 2.86 0.02 -25.43
CA ILE A 231 2.82 -1.10 -24.48
C ILE A 231 4.23 -1.66 -24.31
N TYR A 232 4.62 -1.86 -23.06
CA TYR A 232 5.84 -2.59 -22.71
C TYR A 232 5.52 -3.81 -21.86
N LEU A 233 6.35 -4.84 -22.00
CA LEU A 233 6.40 -6.00 -21.13
C LEU A 233 7.59 -5.88 -20.17
N PHE A 234 7.31 -5.77 -18.88
CA PHE A 234 8.30 -5.85 -17.81
C PHE A 234 8.42 -7.31 -17.39
N ARG A 235 9.63 -7.87 -17.48
CA ARG A 235 9.93 -9.26 -17.12
C ARG A 235 11.34 -9.37 -16.55
N GLY A 236 11.47 -9.91 -15.33
CA GLY A 236 12.77 -10.18 -14.71
C GLY A 236 13.71 -8.96 -14.64
N GLY A 237 13.16 -7.80 -14.30
CA GLY A 237 13.91 -6.52 -14.24
C GLY A 237 14.27 -5.92 -15.60
N LYS A 238 13.79 -6.49 -16.72
CA LYS A 238 14.01 -5.97 -18.08
C LYS A 238 12.72 -5.40 -18.65
N LEU A 239 12.90 -4.40 -19.52
CA LEU A 239 11.83 -3.73 -20.24
C LEU A 239 11.88 -4.12 -21.72
N HIS A 240 10.81 -4.71 -22.23
CA HIS A 240 10.69 -5.10 -23.64
C HIS A 240 9.52 -4.36 -24.28
N LYS A 241 9.71 -3.81 -25.47
CA LYS A 241 8.58 -3.25 -26.23
C LYS A 241 7.68 -4.39 -26.69
N ALA A 242 6.38 -4.30 -26.40
CA ALA A 242 5.41 -5.33 -26.73
C ALA A 242 4.78 -5.06 -28.11
N GLU A 243 5.57 -5.24 -29.16
CA GLU A 243 5.11 -4.96 -30.52
C GLU A 243 3.96 -5.89 -30.95
N GLY A 244 2.92 -5.32 -31.55
CA GLY A 244 1.74 -6.06 -31.99
C GLY A 244 0.73 -6.41 -30.89
N GLU A 245 1.02 -6.10 -29.62
CA GLU A 245 0.02 -6.21 -28.55
C GLU A 245 -0.93 -5.01 -28.57
N THR A 246 -2.17 -5.25 -28.19
CA THR A 246 -3.20 -4.22 -27.95
C THR A 246 -3.60 -4.25 -26.47
N PRO A 247 -4.24 -3.19 -25.95
CA PRO A 247 -4.76 -3.24 -24.58
C PRO A 247 -5.69 -4.43 -24.34
N GLU A 248 -6.52 -4.76 -25.31
CA GLU A 248 -7.40 -5.92 -25.30
C GLU A 248 -6.63 -7.25 -25.24
N SER A 249 -5.61 -7.45 -26.08
CA SER A 249 -4.83 -8.69 -26.08
C SER A 249 -4.09 -8.88 -24.76
N CYS A 250 -3.53 -7.80 -24.19
CA CYS A 250 -2.89 -7.84 -22.89
C CYS A 250 -3.89 -8.19 -21.78
N VAL A 251 -5.06 -7.55 -21.74
CA VAL A 251 -6.07 -7.84 -20.70
C VAL A 251 -6.54 -9.30 -20.79
N ARG A 252 -6.78 -9.84 -21.99
CA ARG A 252 -7.18 -11.24 -22.17
C ARG A 252 -6.13 -12.26 -21.74
N LYS A 253 -4.84 -11.91 -21.78
CA LYS A 253 -3.73 -12.78 -21.34
C LYS A 253 -3.53 -12.76 -19.83
N SER A 254 -4.12 -11.80 -19.12
CA SER A 254 -3.77 -11.49 -17.74
C SER A 254 -4.73 -12.09 -16.71
N ASN A 255 -4.16 -12.66 -15.66
CA ASN A 255 -4.89 -13.10 -14.47
C ASN A 255 -5.01 -11.99 -13.41
N VAL A 256 -4.28 -10.89 -13.56
CA VAL A 256 -4.46 -9.67 -12.77
C VAL A 256 -4.53 -8.45 -13.68
N VAL A 257 -5.53 -7.59 -13.47
CA VAL A 257 -5.67 -6.33 -14.22
C VAL A 257 -5.74 -5.17 -13.23
N VAL A 258 -4.87 -4.19 -13.39
CA VAL A 258 -4.86 -2.96 -12.60
C VAL A 258 -5.16 -1.80 -13.53
N THR A 259 -6.19 -1.02 -13.23
CA THR A 259 -6.56 0.16 -14.02
C THR A 259 -6.49 1.42 -13.17
N GLY A 260 -5.89 2.47 -13.74
CA GLY A 260 -5.60 3.71 -13.02
C GLY A 260 -5.71 4.94 -13.92
N VAL A 261 -6.62 4.96 -14.89
CA VAL A 261 -6.71 6.04 -15.86
C VAL A 261 -7.38 7.27 -15.23
N PRO A 262 -6.71 8.44 -15.16
CA PRO A 262 -7.18 9.61 -14.43
C PRO A 262 -8.24 10.42 -15.20
N THR A 263 -9.19 9.74 -15.85
CA THR A 263 -10.31 10.39 -16.56
C THR A 263 -11.64 9.71 -16.29
N LYS A 264 -12.70 10.50 -16.19
CA LYS A 264 -14.08 10.02 -16.05
C LYS A 264 -14.59 9.33 -17.30
N ASN A 265 -13.96 9.55 -18.45
CA ASN A 265 -14.41 9.05 -19.75
C ASN A 265 -13.91 7.63 -20.05
N TYR A 266 -12.91 7.14 -19.31
CA TYR A 266 -12.35 5.83 -19.54
C TYR A 266 -13.14 4.75 -18.80
N ARG A 267 -13.46 3.66 -19.49
CA ARG A 267 -13.96 2.42 -18.92
C ARG A 267 -13.13 1.25 -19.46
N LEU A 268 -12.74 0.35 -18.56
CA LEU A 268 -12.18 -0.95 -18.90
C LEU A 268 -13.32 -1.83 -19.44
N PRO A 269 -13.26 -2.30 -20.69
CA PRO A 269 -14.31 -3.16 -21.25
C PRO A 269 -14.34 -4.52 -20.55
N SER A 270 -15.50 -4.88 -20.02
CA SER A 270 -15.71 -6.09 -19.22
C SER A 270 -15.49 -7.36 -20.05
N GLU A 271 -15.74 -7.31 -21.36
CA GLU A 271 -15.56 -8.39 -22.32
C GLU A 271 -14.09 -8.76 -22.59
N TRP A 272 -13.14 -7.95 -22.13
CA TRP A 272 -11.72 -8.30 -22.19
C TRP A 272 -11.31 -9.18 -21.01
N ILE A 273 -12.02 -9.10 -19.89
CA ILE A 273 -11.66 -9.74 -18.62
C ILE A 273 -12.01 -11.23 -18.67
N GLN A 274 -11.05 -12.07 -18.31
CA GLN A 274 -11.24 -13.52 -18.29
C GLN A 274 -11.86 -13.98 -16.95
N PRO A 275 -12.46 -15.19 -16.91
CA PRO A 275 -12.84 -15.83 -15.65
C PRO A 275 -11.66 -15.93 -14.68
N HIS A 276 -11.96 -15.84 -13.38
CA HIS A 276 -10.99 -15.90 -12.27
C HIS A 276 -9.92 -14.78 -12.26
N THR A 277 -10.07 -13.73 -13.08
CA THR A 277 -9.18 -12.57 -13.06
C THR A 277 -9.39 -11.73 -11.79
N THR A 278 -8.30 -11.25 -11.21
CA THR A 278 -8.35 -10.23 -10.15
C THR A 278 -8.25 -8.84 -10.76
N VAL A 279 -9.20 -7.95 -10.48
CA VAL A 279 -9.24 -6.60 -11.04
C VAL A 279 -9.17 -5.56 -9.94
N VAL A 280 -8.22 -4.63 -10.06
CA VAL A 280 -7.96 -3.57 -9.08
C VAL A 280 -8.10 -2.22 -9.75
N ASN A 281 -9.00 -1.38 -9.25
CA ASN A 281 -9.13 0.00 -9.67
C ASN A 281 -8.35 0.92 -8.71
N VAL A 282 -7.31 1.57 -9.21
CA VAL A 282 -6.50 2.55 -8.46
C VAL A 282 -6.86 4.00 -8.81
N ALA A 283 -7.70 4.24 -9.83
CA ALA A 283 -8.14 5.57 -10.17
C ALA A 283 -9.16 6.12 -9.17
N SER A 284 -9.15 7.43 -8.98
CA SER A 284 -10.20 8.16 -8.25
C SER A 284 -11.56 8.12 -8.97
N PHE A 285 -11.57 7.75 -10.26
CA PHE A 285 -12.77 7.58 -11.06
C PHE A 285 -13.17 6.11 -11.17
N LYS A 286 -14.45 5.88 -11.45
CA LYS A 286 -14.98 4.53 -11.72
C LYS A 286 -14.54 4.07 -13.11
N ASN A 287 -13.33 3.51 -13.23
CA ASN A 287 -12.86 2.95 -14.50
C ASN A 287 -13.51 1.59 -14.83
N VAL A 288 -14.18 0.94 -13.88
CA VAL A 288 -14.76 -0.41 -14.07
C VAL A 288 -16.26 -0.36 -13.85
N ASN A 289 -17.03 -1.05 -14.70
CA ASN A 289 -18.45 -1.28 -14.47
C ASN A 289 -18.63 -2.46 -13.50
N GLU A 290 -18.99 -2.15 -12.26
CA GLU A 290 -19.19 -3.15 -11.20
C GLU A 290 -20.31 -4.15 -11.53
N ASP A 291 -21.41 -3.69 -12.14
CA ASP A 291 -22.56 -4.53 -12.45
C ASP A 291 -22.24 -5.56 -13.55
N GLU A 292 -21.30 -5.25 -14.44
CA GLU A 292 -20.86 -6.15 -15.52
C GLU A 292 -19.76 -7.09 -15.05
N ILE A 293 -18.74 -6.57 -14.37
CA ILE A 293 -17.58 -7.37 -13.96
C ILE A 293 -17.94 -8.47 -12.95
N LEU A 294 -18.92 -8.21 -12.09
CA LEU A 294 -19.42 -9.20 -11.13
C LEU A 294 -20.26 -10.32 -11.78
N GLN A 295 -20.53 -10.24 -13.08
CA GLN A 295 -21.17 -11.32 -13.85
C GLN A 295 -20.16 -12.28 -14.49
N ILE A 296 -18.85 -12.03 -14.30
CA ILE A 296 -17.78 -12.88 -14.79
C ILE A 296 -17.42 -13.89 -13.71
N GLU A 297 -17.42 -15.17 -14.06
CA GLU A 297 -17.13 -16.28 -13.14
C GLU A 297 -15.80 -16.08 -12.39
N GLY A 298 -15.82 -16.24 -11.07
CA GLY A 298 -14.63 -16.24 -10.23
C GLY A 298 -13.89 -14.91 -10.07
N VAL A 299 -14.35 -13.82 -10.68
CA VAL A 299 -13.62 -12.54 -10.64
C VAL A 299 -13.58 -11.95 -9.24
N GLN A 300 -12.40 -11.48 -8.83
CA GLN A 300 -12.21 -10.73 -7.59
C GLN A 300 -12.01 -9.26 -7.92
N TYR A 301 -12.96 -8.41 -7.55
CA TYR A 301 -12.94 -6.98 -7.90
C TYR A 301 -12.68 -6.09 -6.67
N VAL A 302 -11.60 -5.31 -6.74
CA VAL A 302 -11.24 -4.29 -5.74
C VAL A 302 -11.57 -2.90 -6.31
N PRO A 303 -12.63 -2.24 -5.84
CA PRO A 303 -13.14 -1.01 -6.45
C PRO A 303 -12.28 0.23 -6.17
N MET A 304 -11.58 0.23 -5.03
CA MET A 304 -10.80 1.35 -4.54
C MET A 304 -9.69 0.85 -3.61
N VAL A 305 -8.50 1.44 -3.72
CA VAL A 305 -7.33 1.08 -2.88
C VAL A 305 -7.06 2.06 -1.74
N GLY A 306 -7.76 3.20 -1.71
CA GLY A 306 -7.40 4.35 -0.86
C GLY A 306 -7.19 4.04 0.62
N LYS A 307 -8.01 3.18 1.23
CA LYS A 307 -7.83 2.78 2.65
C LYS A 307 -6.50 2.06 2.89
N VAL A 308 -6.08 1.21 1.95
CA VAL A 308 -4.79 0.50 2.03
C VAL A 308 -3.65 1.45 1.68
N THR A 309 -3.85 2.39 0.75
CA THR A 309 -2.87 3.45 0.47
C THR A 309 -2.54 4.27 1.70
N VAL A 310 -3.55 4.73 2.45
CA VAL A 310 -3.33 5.46 3.70
C VAL A 310 -2.61 4.60 4.74
N ALA A 311 -2.99 3.32 4.89
CA ALA A 311 -2.28 2.42 5.80
C ALA A 311 -0.81 2.21 5.39
N MET A 312 -0.50 2.15 4.09
CA MET A 312 0.88 2.05 3.61
C MET A 312 1.66 3.34 3.82
N LEU A 313 1.01 4.50 3.67
CA LEU A 313 1.56 5.80 3.99
C LEU A 313 1.93 5.91 5.47
N GLU A 314 1.06 5.46 6.38
CA GLU A 314 1.34 5.42 7.82
C GLU A 314 2.52 4.49 8.15
N ARG A 315 2.62 3.33 7.49
CA ARG A 315 3.77 2.44 7.66
C ARG A 315 5.07 3.06 7.13
N ASN A 316 5.00 3.78 6.02
CA ASN A 316 6.15 4.53 5.50
C ASN A 316 6.56 5.62 6.50
N LEU A 317 5.62 6.37 7.07
CA LEU A 317 5.90 7.36 8.12
C LEU A 317 6.63 6.74 9.31
N MET A 318 6.13 5.61 9.83
CA MET A 318 6.80 4.91 10.91
C MET A 318 8.23 4.48 10.51
N ARG A 319 8.41 3.96 9.30
CA ARG A 319 9.75 3.59 8.79
C ARG A 319 10.68 4.80 8.73
N LEU A 320 10.23 5.93 8.21
CA LEU A 320 11.04 7.15 8.14
C LEU A 320 11.40 7.67 9.52
N PHE A 321 10.44 7.65 10.46
CA PHE A 321 10.68 7.99 11.85
C PHE A 321 11.81 7.14 12.46
N TYR A 322 11.71 5.81 12.34
CA TYR A 322 12.76 4.88 12.80
C TYR A 322 14.07 4.95 12.00
N ASN A 323 14.09 5.48 10.79
CA ASN A 323 15.32 5.61 10.01
C ASN A 323 16.06 6.94 10.29
N PHE A 324 15.32 8.03 10.55
CA PHE A 324 15.87 9.38 10.44
C PHE A 324 15.55 10.33 11.59
N HIS A 325 14.58 9.99 12.45
CA HIS A 325 14.01 10.93 13.41
C HIS A 325 13.90 10.39 14.84
N HIS A 326 14.62 9.31 15.14
CA HIS A 326 14.71 8.79 16.49
C HIS A 326 15.81 9.53 17.29
N PRO A 327 15.53 9.94 18.54
CA PRO A 327 16.50 10.64 19.39
C PRO A 327 17.56 9.68 19.98
N ASP A 328 18.70 9.53 19.28
CA ASP A 328 19.96 8.89 19.74
C ASP A 328 19.86 7.45 20.27
N ARG A 329 21.01 6.84 20.63
CA ARG A 329 21.09 5.47 21.22
C ARG A 329 20.15 5.25 22.41
N GLN A 330 19.83 6.32 23.16
CA GLN A 330 18.88 6.26 24.27
C GLN A 330 17.46 5.90 23.83
N PHE A 331 17.08 6.16 22.57
CA PHE A 331 15.79 5.74 22.01
C PHE A 331 15.63 4.22 21.98
N GLU A 332 16.65 3.49 21.53
CA GLU A 332 16.61 2.02 21.53
C GLU A 332 16.54 1.46 22.96
N ASP A 333 17.28 2.08 23.88
CA ASP A 333 17.27 1.67 25.28
C ASP A 333 15.90 1.95 25.94
N ARG A 334 15.27 3.10 25.67
CA ARG A 334 13.92 3.42 26.16
C ARG A 334 12.87 2.44 25.62
N LEU A 335 12.95 2.06 24.34
CA LEU A 335 12.06 1.05 23.77
C LEU A 335 12.27 -0.34 24.39
N ARG A 336 13.52 -0.73 24.66
CA ARG A 336 13.84 -2.00 25.35
C ARG A 336 13.32 -2.02 26.79
N VAL A 337 13.46 -0.91 27.52
CA VAL A 337 12.94 -0.76 28.89
C VAL A 337 11.41 -0.75 28.90
N ALA A 338 10.76 -0.04 27.98
CA ALA A 338 9.29 -0.07 27.88
C ALA A 338 8.77 -1.48 27.55
N ALA A 339 9.42 -2.19 26.62
CA ALA A 339 9.06 -3.56 26.26
C ALA A 339 9.23 -4.58 27.40
N SER A 340 10.13 -4.34 28.36
CA SER A 340 10.31 -5.20 29.54
C SER A 340 9.33 -4.88 30.68
N GLN A 341 8.67 -3.73 30.64
CA GLN A 341 7.66 -3.30 31.62
C GLN A 341 6.23 -3.68 31.22
N VAL A 342 5.99 -4.01 29.96
CA VAL A 342 4.72 -4.65 29.54
C VAL A 342 4.69 -6.05 30.14
N PRO A 343 3.68 -6.40 30.99
CA PRO A 343 3.56 -7.75 31.50
C PRO A 343 3.45 -8.69 30.32
N GLN A 344 4.43 -9.59 30.17
CA GLN A 344 4.27 -10.74 29.28
C GLN A 344 2.94 -11.40 29.65
N PRO A 345 2.04 -11.71 28.70
CA PRO A 345 0.90 -12.56 29.03
C PRO A 345 1.47 -13.80 29.71
N ALA A 346 1.01 -14.07 30.93
CA ALA A 346 1.48 -15.20 31.69
C ALA A 346 1.48 -16.42 30.75
N PRO A 347 2.58 -17.19 30.67
CA PRO A 347 2.59 -18.41 29.89
C PRO A 347 1.36 -19.22 30.30
N TRP A 348 0.61 -19.72 29.32
CA TRP A 348 -0.56 -20.60 29.52
C TRP A 348 -0.20 -21.96 30.14
N TYR A 349 0.88 -22.04 30.91
CA TYR A 349 1.14 -23.14 31.82
C TYR A 349 0.40 -22.86 33.11
N GLY A 350 -0.80 -23.44 33.18
CA GLY A 350 -1.55 -23.59 34.41
C GLY A 350 -0.66 -24.12 35.53
N SER A 351 -1.00 -23.70 36.74
CA SER A 351 -0.35 -24.04 38.01
C SER A 351 0.29 -25.44 38.03
N VAL A 352 1.45 -25.58 38.69
CA VAL A 352 2.14 -26.85 38.94
C VAL A 352 1.20 -27.95 39.47
N VAL A 353 0.08 -27.58 40.10
CA VAL A 353 -0.98 -28.46 40.60
C VAL A 353 -1.72 -29.22 39.48
N GLN A 354 -1.83 -28.66 38.27
CA GLN A 354 -2.46 -29.31 37.11
C GLN A 354 -1.55 -30.35 36.43
N LEU A 355 -0.23 -30.19 36.53
CA LEU A 355 0.72 -31.19 36.00
C LEU A 355 0.66 -32.49 36.82
N TYR A 356 0.46 -32.39 38.13
CA TYR A 356 0.33 -33.57 39.01
C TYR A 356 -1.01 -34.31 38.83
N THR A 357 -2.10 -33.60 38.55
CA THR A 357 -3.40 -34.23 38.29
C THR A 357 -3.44 -34.94 36.93
N ALA A 358 -2.76 -34.40 35.91
CA ALA A 358 -2.63 -35.07 34.61
C ALA A 358 -1.72 -36.32 34.66
N LEU A 359 -0.61 -36.28 35.40
CA LEU A 359 0.28 -37.44 35.56
C LEU A 359 -0.36 -38.54 36.43
N ALA A 360 -1.09 -38.17 37.49
CA ALA A 360 -1.80 -39.14 38.32
C ALA A 360 -2.96 -39.82 37.57
N ALA A 361 -3.73 -39.08 36.76
CA ALA A 361 -4.80 -39.65 35.94
C ALA A 361 -4.25 -40.62 34.89
N THR A 362 -3.09 -40.32 34.27
CA THR A 362 -2.48 -41.19 33.26
C THR A 362 -1.88 -42.46 33.87
N ALA A 363 -1.32 -42.38 35.08
CA ALA A 363 -0.80 -43.54 35.80
C ALA A 363 -1.92 -44.49 36.27
N ILE A 364 -3.06 -43.95 36.72
CA ILE A 364 -4.22 -44.74 37.16
C ILE A 364 -4.88 -45.43 35.96
N LEU A 365 -4.99 -44.77 34.80
CA LEU A 365 -5.54 -45.37 33.58
C LEU A 365 -4.62 -46.47 33.00
N GLY A 366 -3.30 -46.28 33.07
CA GLY A 366 -2.31 -47.28 32.65
C GLY A 366 -2.29 -48.55 33.53
N MET A 367 -2.55 -48.40 34.84
CA MET A 367 -2.68 -49.55 35.75
C MET A 367 -4.01 -50.31 35.61
N MET A 368 -5.08 -49.63 35.16
CA MET A 368 -6.36 -50.30 34.87
C MET A 368 -6.34 -51.09 33.55
N LEU A 369 -5.56 -50.64 32.55
CA LEU A 369 -5.44 -51.32 31.26
C LEU A 369 -4.50 -52.53 31.27
N THR A 370 -3.69 -52.71 32.31
CA THR A 370 -2.75 -53.84 32.45
C THR A 370 -3.25 -54.98 33.35
N ARG A 371 -4.48 -54.88 33.90
CA ARG A 371 -5.10 -55.91 34.75
C ARG A 371 -6.23 -56.72 34.10
N SER A 372 -6.37 -56.64 32.78
CA SER A 372 -7.28 -57.51 32.00
C SER A 372 -6.48 -58.44 31.09
N LYS A 373 -5.81 -59.43 31.69
CA LYS A 373 -5.55 -60.76 31.13
C LYS A 373 -5.56 -61.77 32.24
#